data_AF-A0A7S4NN70-F1
#
_entry.id   AF-A0A7S4NN70-F1
#
_cell.length_a   1.000
_cell.length_b   1.000
_cell.length_c   1.000
_cell.angle_alpha   90.00
_cell.angle_beta   90.00
_cell.angle_gamma   90.00
#
_symmetry.space_group_name_H-M   'P 1'
#
loop_
_entity.id
_entity.type
_entity.pdbx_description
1 polymer ?
#
loop_
_entity_poly.entity_id
_entity_poly.type
_entity_poly.pdbx_seq_one_letter_code
_entity_poly.pdbx_strand_id
1 'polypeptide(L)'
;MDRHSSALLHEAACPLVWRKFSTLEGSTAYWTPPGSVPVAAVVHSGIDLGSSAEGYLSTFGGRLHLNLTREGAKLRTSSDGWLKVGECDVATASGERWYTQRIGPLRSEGGYDYFNFFINDVAGLSARLDARAPGEELGISAHVMGAVTADGVLLSVPPVHYHHVHLAPSFTFDPRKALPLPYGGLECALHNRHCASLEAMIFQHGDCTCTRENGGTECYGHDYHDYRRQFYAPLSIYAQINDIRPKHSPTMEWFYQLAIRVGTDVAGGGAIPLSMQNVNNPYTYNVPADTFISTMVMPSNVDSFHYFACRWPLFDGTLVHSDLHSHQPFFKGCFLYKGLPALLGLGEGKCKHEEAFTAIPISSTGFGSSEALREHLLSDLTKLGHTTVCNVDGQLEKVDGEWYDRVSLVSCTPTRFRAGDAWTVVGFFGQRKPGERMFGLRAGQPAAMHTNPHLYYVADDGKSHYTSSTAALTHQPHACTLTCITEIVITHGACNIHTPMCVLTAHHLFGASLCSCWHILPR
;
A
#
# COMPACT_ATOMS: atom_id res chain seq x y z
N MET A 1 9.15 -7.54 14.73
CA MET A 1 8.00 -7.70 13.82
C MET A 1 8.36 -8.91 13.02
N ASP A 2 7.67 -10.00 13.30
CA ASP A 2 8.12 -11.29 12.83
C ASP A 2 7.20 -11.78 11.72
N ARG A 3 7.79 -12.55 10.80
CA ARG A 3 7.09 -13.07 9.62
C ARG A 3 6.87 -14.57 9.78
N HIS A 4 5.63 -14.95 10.11
CA HIS A 4 5.27 -16.31 10.51
C HIS A 4 3.89 -16.71 9.99
N SER A 5 3.68 -16.65 8.67
CA SER A 5 2.38 -16.94 8.07
C SER A 5 1.81 -18.31 8.46
N SER A 6 2.60 -19.38 8.51
CA SER A 6 2.11 -20.73 8.83
C SER A 6 1.56 -20.81 10.25
N ALA A 7 2.28 -20.27 11.23
CA ALA A 7 1.85 -20.24 12.62
C ALA A 7 0.59 -19.39 12.80
N LEU A 8 0.57 -18.19 12.20
CA LEU A 8 -0.57 -17.28 12.26
C LEU A 8 -1.81 -17.88 11.57
N LEU A 9 -1.65 -18.61 10.46
CA LEU A 9 -2.75 -19.32 9.81
C LEU A 9 -3.30 -20.46 10.66
N HIS A 10 -2.44 -21.16 11.38
CA HIS A 10 -2.88 -22.21 12.30
C HIS A 10 -3.72 -21.63 13.44
N GLU A 11 -3.32 -20.49 14.02
CA GLU A 11 -4.10 -19.78 15.03
C GLU A 11 -5.43 -19.24 14.49
N ALA A 12 -5.45 -18.77 13.24
CA ALA A 12 -6.63 -18.22 12.58
C ALA A 12 -7.57 -19.28 12.00
N ALA A 13 -7.24 -20.57 12.12
CA ALA A 13 -8.00 -21.66 11.52
C ALA A 13 -9.35 -21.86 12.24
N CYS A 14 -10.43 -21.71 11.48
CA CYS A 14 -11.79 -21.97 11.95
C CYS A 14 -12.69 -22.51 10.83
N PRO A 15 -13.77 -23.23 11.17
CA PRO A 15 -14.74 -23.67 10.17
C PRO A 15 -15.40 -22.46 9.48
N LEU A 16 -15.25 -22.36 8.16
CA LEU A 16 -15.80 -21.25 7.38
C LEU A 16 -17.31 -21.40 7.19
N VAL A 17 -18.04 -20.32 7.47
CA VAL A 17 -19.45 -20.15 7.09
C VAL A 17 -19.51 -19.51 5.72
N TRP A 18 -19.88 -20.31 4.71
CA TRP A 18 -19.89 -19.88 3.31
C TRP A 18 -21.18 -19.16 2.93
N ARG A 19 -21.03 -17.95 2.38
CA ARG A 19 -22.10 -17.21 1.71
C ARG A 19 -21.89 -17.22 0.21
N LYS A 20 -22.98 -17.39 -0.56
CA LYS A 20 -22.94 -17.36 -2.03
C LYS A 20 -23.33 -15.97 -2.53
N PHE A 21 -22.61 -15.47 -3.53
CA PHE A 21 -22.91 -14.21 -4.22
C PHE A 21 -23.12 -14.50 -5.71
N SER A 22 -24.25 -14.05 -6.25
CA SER A 22 -24.52 -14.24 -7.68
C SER A 22 -23.58 -13.35 -8.47
N THR A 23 -22.91 -13.95 -9.44
CA THR A 23 -22.20 -13.18 -10.44
C THR A 23 -23.17 -12.93 -11.58
N LEU A 24 -23.71 -11.72 -11.66
CA LEU A 24 -24.42 -11.28 -12.85
C LEU A 24 -23.38 -10.67 -13.79
N GLU A 25 -23.28 -11.20 -15.02
CA GLU A 25 -22.38 -10.65 -16.04
C GLU A 25 -22.57 -9.13 -16.14
N GLY A 26 -21.51 -8.37 -15.85
CA GLY A 26 -21.51 -6.91 -15.98
C GLY A 26 -22.12 -6.09 -14.83
N SER A 27 -22.35 -6.65 -13.63
CA SER A 27 -22.91 -5.86 -12.51
C SER A 27 -22.29 -6.14 -11.14
N THR A 28 -22.41 -5.14 -10.26
CA THR A 28 -22.11 -5.22 -8.83
C THR A 28 -22.94 -6.34 -8.20
N ALA A 29 -22.30 -7.24 -7.43
CA ALA A 29 -23.01 -8.28 -6.69
C ALA A 29 -23.70 -7.66 -5.45
N TYR A 30 -25.01 -7.91 -5.31
CA TYR A 30 -25.79 -7.51 -4.14
C TYR A 30 -26.19 -8.74 -3.33
N TRP A 31 -26.17 -8.61 -2.01
CA TRP A 31 -26.67 -9.63 -1.10
C TRP A 31 -28.17 -9.41 -0.84
N THR A 32 -28.95 -10.50 -0.87
CA THR A 32 -30.34 -10.54 -0.38
C THR A 32 -30.45 -11.51 0.81
N PRO A 33 -30.99 -11.08 1.97
CA PRO A 33 -31.23 -11.96 3.10
C PRO A 33 -32.17 -13.12 2.76
N PRO A 34 -32.07 -14.27 3.47
CA PRO A 34 -33.09 -15.31 3.40
C PRO A 34 -34.46 -14.75 3.82
N GLY A 35 -35.44 -14.77 2.92
CA GLY A 35 -36.83 -14.34 3.19
C GLY A 35 -37.30 -13.06 2.46
N SER A 36 -36.42 -12.36 1.74
CA SER A 36 -36.82 -11.22 0.89
C SER A 36 -37.13 -11.66 -0.54
N VAL A 37 -38.22 -11.15 -1.12
CA VAL A 37 -38.60 -11.34 -2.53
C VAL A 37 -37.58 -10.64 -3.43
N PRO A 38 -37.06 -11.28 -4.50
CA PRO A 38 -36.09 -10.65 -5.38
C PRO A 38 -36.75 -9.50 -6.15
N VAL A 39 -36.29 -8.26 -5.92
CA VAL A 39 -36.60 -7.13 -6.78
C VAL A 39 -35.55 -7.09 -7.88
N ALA A 40 -35.95 -7.40 -9.11
CA ALA A 40 -35.08 -7.33 -10.27
C ALA A 40 -34.78 -5.85 -10.61
N ALA A 41 -33.56 -5.40 -10.35
CA ALA A 41 -33.04 -4.16 -10.93
C ALA A 41 -32.37 -4.51 -12.26
N VAL A 42 -32.98 -4.07 -13.36
CA VAL A 42 -32.42 -4.20 -14.71
C VAL A 42 -31.39 -3.09 -14.91
N VAL A 43 -30.13 -3.44 -15.15
CA VAL A 43 -29.11 -2.49 -15.60
C VAL A 43 -28.92 -2.68 -17.10
N HIS A 44 -29.28 -1.65 -17.87
CA HIS A 44 -29.11 -1.63 -19.31
C HIS A 44 -27.62 -1.55 -19.70
N SER A 45 -27.21 -2.40 -20.64
CA SER A 45 -25.97 -2.23 -21.39
C SER A 45 -26.19 -1.19 -22.50
N GLY A 46 -25.68 0.01 -22.28
CA GLY A 46 -25.65 1.07 -23.28
C GLY A 46 -24.92 2.27 -22.72
N ILE A 47 -23.74 2.54 -23.25
CA ILE A 47 -23.02 3.80 -22.99
C ILE A 47 -23.90 4.93 -23.54
N ASP A 48 -24.55 5.66 -22.65
CA ASP A 48 -24.78 7.10 -22.82
C ASP A 48 -24.76 7.77 -21.43
N LEU A 49 -23.85 8.73 -21.25
CA LEU A 49 -23.59 9.42 -19.99
C LEU A 49 -24.69 10.47 -19.76
N GLY A 50 -25.79 10.07 -19.10
CA GLY A 50 -26.89 11.00 -18.85
C GLY A 50 -27.78 10.58 -17.70
N SER A 51 -27.39 10.97 -16.47
CA SER A 51 -28.19 10.96 -15.22
C SER A 51 -28.84 9.63 -14.80
N SER A 52 -28.43 9.11 -13.64
CA SER A 52 -29.26 8.15 -12.90
C SER A 52 -29.43 8.61 -11.46
N ALA A 53 -30.68 8.85 -11.09
CA ALA A 53 -31.15 8.92 -9.71
C ALA A 53 -31.30 7.50 -9.12
N GLU A 54 -31.69 7.44 -7.84
CA GLU A 54 -32.05 6.26 -7.01
C GLU A 54 -30.86 5.58 -6.30
N GLY A 55 -30.95 5.06 -5.07
CA GLY A 55 -32.00 4.86 -4.06
C GLY A 55 -31.41 3.87 -3.03
N TYR A 56 -31.33 4.22 -1.74
CA TYR A 56 -30.52 3.49 -0.75
C TYR A 56 -31.35 2.52 0.11
N LEU A 57 -30.94 1.26 0.17
CA LEU A 57 -31.28 0.30 1.23
C LEU A 57 -29.97 -0.27 1.78
N SER A 58 -29.70 -0.01 3.07
CA SER A 58 -28.61 -0.63 3.82
C SER A 58 -29.16 -1.82 4.60
N THR A 59 -28.55 -2.98 4.41
CA THR A 59 -28.72 -4.13 5.29
C THR A 59 -27.35 -4.75 5.52
N PHE A 60 -27.09 -5.11 6.77
CA PHE A 60 -25.87 -5.71 7.31
C PHE A 60 -25.19 -6.70 6.37
N GLY A 61 -23.95 -6.41 5.99
CA GLY A 61 -23.11 -7.21 5.11
C GLY A 61 -22.24 -6.31 4.24
N GLY A 62 -20.92 -6.49 4.31
CA GLY A 62 -19.98 -5.81 3.43
C GLY A 62 -20.39 -5.95 1.96
N ARG A 63 -20.24 -4.89 1.18
CA ARG A 63 -20.50 -4.93 -0.27
C ARG A 63 -19.25 -5.43 -0.98
N LEU A 64 -19.37 -6.58 -1.65
CA LEU A 64 -18.35 -7.12 -2.54
C LEU A 64 -18.60 -6.63 -3.97
N HIS A 65 -17.73 -5.77 -4.46
CA HIS A 65 -17.67 -5.37 -5.85
C HIS A 65 -16.61 -6.20 -6.56
N LEU A 66 -17.00 -6.95 -7.58
CA LEU A 66 -16.08 -7.71 -8.42
C LEU A 66 -16.09 -7.03 -9.78
N ASN A 67 -14.94 -6.48 -10.18
CA ASN A 67 -14.79 -5.96 -11.53
C ASN A 67 -13.75 -6.82 -12.25
N LEU A 68 -14.21 -7.80 -13.00
CA LEU A 68 -13.32 -8.68 -13.76
C LEU A 68 -13.11 -8.06 -15.15
N THR A 69 -12.11 -7.19 -15.27
CA THR A 69 -11.68 -6.67 -16.57
C THR A 69 -10.73 -7.65 -17.21
N ARG A 70 -11.12 -8.19 -18.37
CA ARG A 70 -10.17 -8.76 -19.33
C ARG A 70 -10.47 -8.15 -20.69
N GLU A 71 -9.43 -7.83 -21.45
CA GLU A 71 -9.51 -7.87 -22.91
C GLU A 71 -9.78 -9.33 -23.33
N GLY A 72 -11.05 -9.77 -23.26
CA GLY A 72 -11.52 -11.05 -23.82
C GLY A 72 -11.54 -12.31 -22.94
N ALA A 73 -11.81 -12.24 -21.62
CA ALA A 73 -12.23 -13.43 -20.83
C ALA A 73 -13.71 -13.37 -20.50
N LYS A 74 -14.37 -14.52 -20.65
CA LYS A 74 -15.60 -14.83 -19.92
C LYS A 74 -15.27 -15.05 -18.44
N LEU A 75 -16.14 -14.58 -17.55
CA LEU A 75 -16.10 -14.89 -16.12
C LEU A 75 -15.91 -16.41 -15.94
N ARG A 76 -14.77 -16.85 -15.42
CA ARG A 76 -14.60 -18.24 -14.95
C ARG A 76 -14.81 -18.26 -13.45
N THR A 77 -16.08 -18.23 -13.08
CA THR A 77 -16.48 -18.54 -11.71
C THR A 77 -16.24 -20.01 -11.40
N SER A 78 -16.49 -20.40 -10.16
CA SER A 78 -16.78 -21.79 -9.80
C SER A 78 -17.70 -22.47 -10.83
N SER A 79 -17.66 -23.80 -10.90
CA SER A 79 -18.52 -24.60 -11.80
C SER A 79 -20.01 -24.42 -11.52
N ASP A 80 -20.37 -23.89 -10.35
CA ASP A 80 -21.75 -23.55 -10.01
C ASP A 80 -22.15 -22.11 -10.38
N GLY A 81 -21.23 -21.25 -10.83
CA GLY A 81 -21.52 -19.86 -11.19
C GLY A 81 -21.40 -18.82 -10.07
N TRP A 82 -21.00 -19.24 -8.87
CA TRP A 82 -21.06 -18.44 -7.64
C TRP A 82 -19.67 -18.18 -7.04
N LEU A 83 -19.35 -16.90 -6.85
CA LEU A 83 -18.29 -16.56 -5.91
C LEU A 83 -18.81 -16.76 -4.48
N LYS A 84 -17.98 -17.37 -3.63
CA LYS A 84 -18.30 -17.61 -2.24
C LYS A 84 -17.35 -16.81 -1.36
N VAL A 85 -17.89 -16.24 -0.29
CA VAL A 85 -17.09 -15.69 0.80
C VAL A 85 -17.35 -16.55 2.02
N GLY A 86 -16.32 -17.25 2.46
CA GLY A 86 -16.29 -17.96 3.73
C GLY A 86 -15.82 -17.02 4.81
N GLU A 87 -16.52 -16.98 5.92
CA GLU A 87 -16.15 -16.15 7.08
C GLU A 87 -16.07 -17.02 8.32
N CYS A 88 -15.11 -16.76 9.18
CA CYS A 88 -15.09 -17.30 10.54
C CYS A 88 -14.28 -16.41 11.47
N ASP A 89 -14.49 -16.59 12.77
CA ASP A 89 -13.74 -15.92 13.81
C ASP A 89 -13.39 -16.88 14.95
N VAL A 90 -12.25 -16.65 15.58
CA VAL A 90 -11.75 -17.47 16.69
C VAL A 90 -11.02 -16.59 17.71
N ALA A 91 -11.38 -16.74 18.98
CA ALA A 91 -10.74 -16.01 20.08
C ALA A 91 -9.37 -16.63 20.41
N THR A 92 -8.41 -15.80 20.79
CA THR A 92 -7.09 -16.23 21.27
C THR A 92 -7.07 -16.33 22.79
N ALA A 93 -6.03 -16.95 23.35
CA ALA A 93 -5.84 -17.01 24.79
C ALA A 93 -5.62 -15.63 25.44
N SER A 94 -5.16 -14.63 24.68
CA SER A 94 -4.96 -13.25 25.13
C SER A 94 -6.25 -12.42 25.14
N GLY A 95 -7.38 -12.96 24.66
CA GLY A 95 -8.63 -12.22 24.54
C GLY A 95 -8.80 -11.47 23.20
N GLU A 96 -7.76 -11.44 22.37
CA GLU A 96 -7.86 -10.99 20.98
C GLU A 96 -8.69 -11.97 20.14
N ARG A 97 -9.05 -11.56 18.91
CA ARG A 97 -9.83 -12.41 18.01
C ARG A 97 -9.29 -12.35 16.59
N TRP A 98 -9.09 -13.51 15.99
CA TRP A 98 -8.87 -13.65 14.56
C TRP A 98 -10.18 -13.53 13.81
N TYR A 99 -10.18 -12.73 12.75
CA TYR A 99 -11.26 -12.67 11.78
C TYR A 99 -10.73 -13.07 10.42
N THR A 100 -11.29 -14.14 9.86
CA THR A 100 -10.83 -14.73 8.62
C THR A 100 -11.93 -14.64 7.56
N GLN A 101 -11.56 -14.16 6.38
CA GLN A 101 -12.38 -14.17 5.17
C GLN A 101 -11.63 -14.92 4.06
N ARG A 102 -12.32 -15.83 3.38
CA ARG A 102 -11.82 -16.59 2.23
C ARG A 102 -12.72 -16.40 1.02
N ILE A 103 -12.16 -15.91 -0.08
CA ILE A 103 -12.85 -15.50 -1.30
C ILE A 103 -12.53 -16.51 -2.40
N GLY A 104 -13.55 -17.16 -2.96
CA GLY A 104 -13.38 -18.12 -4.05
C GLY A 104 -14.54 -19.13 -4.14
N PRO A 105 -14.36 -20.28 -4.82
CA PRO A 105 -13.15 -20.64 -5.54
C PRO A 105 -12.94 -19.75 -6.77
N LEU A 106 -11.68 -19.43 -7.03
CA LEU A 106 -11.18 -18.78 -8.23
C LEU A 106 -10.53 -19.86 -9.10
N ARG A 107 -10.74 -19.78 -10.41
CA ARG A 107 -10.21 -20.75 -11.37
C ARG A 107 -9.49 -20.06 -12.52
N SER A 108 -8.28 -20.52 -12.80
CA SER A 108 -7.41 -19.93 -13.82
C SER A 108 -6.59 -20.97 -14.57
N GLU A 109 -6.14 -20.64 -15.79
CA GLU A 109 -5.37 -21.50 -16.70
C GLU A 109 -4.04 -20.85 -17.09
N GLY A 110 -3.53 -19.93 -16.26
CA GLY A 110 -2.35 -19.13 -16.54
C GLY A 110 -2.57 -18.10 -17.63
N GLY A 111 -1.47 -17.64 -18.23
CA GLY A 111 -1.47 -16.62 -19.28
C GLY A 111 -1.81 -15.23 -18.76
N TYR A 112 -1.50 -14.95 -17.49
CA TYR A 112 -1.82 -13.68 -16.84
C TYR A 112 -3.33 -13.46 -16.65
N ASP A 113 -4.07 -14.53 -16.32
CA ASP A 113 -5.49 -14.40 -15.95
C ASP A 113 -5.61 -13.40 -14.79
N TYR A 114 -6.34 -12.30 -15.03
CA TYR A 114 -6.40 -11.12 -14.17
C TYR A 114 -7.67 -11.12 -13.32
N PHE A 115 -7.50 -10.98 -12.01
CA PHE A 115 -8.58 -10.92 -11.03
C PHE A 115 -8.55 -9.58 -10.32
N ASN A 116 -9.68 -8.89 -10.28
CA ASN A 116 -9.83 -7.65 -9.51
C ASN A 116 -11.12 -7.69 -8.68
N PHE A 117 -10.98 -7.44 -7.38
CA PHE A 117 -12.10 -7.43 -6.46
C PHE A 117 -11.91 -6.40 -5.35
N PHE A 118 -13.04 -5.99 -4.80
CA PHE A 118 -13.13 -5.01 -3.74
C PHE A 118 -14.17 -5.43 -2.70
N ILE A 119 -13.79 -5.51 -1.43
CA ILE A 119 -14.72 -5.78 -0.32
C ILE A 119 -14.74 -4.58 0.59
N ASN A 120 -15.93 -4.00 0.76
CA ASN A 120 -16.19 -3.05 1.82
C ASN A 120 -16.39 -3.77 3.15
N ASP A 121 -15.93 -3.16 4.24
CA ASP A 121 -16.12 -3.66 5.60
C ASP A 121 -15.66 -5.11 5.78
N VAL A 122 -14.38 -5.33 5.47
CA VAL A 122 -13.68 -6.58 5.72
C VAL A 122 -13.96 -7.04 7.14
N ALA A 123 -14.23 -8.34 7.31
CA ALA A 123 -14.50 -8.99 8.58
C ALA A 123 -15.71 -8.42 9.37
N GLY A 124 -16.54 -7.53 8.79
CA GLY A 124 -17.62 -6.86 9.52
C GLY A 124 -17.11 -5.97 10.66
N LEU A 125 -16.00 -5.28 10.44
CA LEU A 125 -15.38 -4.39 11.43
C LEU A 125 -16.27 -3.19 11.80
N SER A 126 -17.21 -2.78 10.96
CA SER A 126 -18.18 -1.71 11.26
C SER A 126 -18.98 -1.99 12.53
N ALA A 127 -19.63 -3.15 12.62
CA ALA A 127 -20.41 -3.54 13.79
C ALA A 127 -19.56 -3.63 15.07
N ARG A 128 -18.27 -3.95 14.94
CA ARG A 128 -17.33 -4.03 16.07
C ARG A 128 -16.89 -2.66 16.54
N LEU A 129 -16.63 -1.76 15.59
CA LEU A 129 -16.41 -0.35 15.88
C LEU A 129 -17.64 0.24 16.58
N ASP A 130 -18.86 -0.06 16.14
CA ASP A 130 -20.08 0.46 16.77
C ASP A 130 -20.34 -0.12 18.18
N ALA A 131 -19.90 -1.36 18.44
CA ALA A 131 -20.11 -2.05 19.71
C ALA A 131 -19.07 -1.69 20.80
N ARG A 132 -18.03 -0.92 20.48
CA ARG A 132 -16.94 -0.60 21.41
C ARG A 132 -17.43 0.26 22.58
N ALA A 133 -16.86 0.03 23.77
CA ALA A 133 -17.09 0.91 24.91
C ALA A 133 -16.46 2.31 24.65
N PRO A 134 -16.99 3.38 25.27
CA PRO A 134 -16.35 4.69 25.19
C PRO A 134 -14.88 4.64 25.64
N GLY A 135 -13.97 5.11 24.78
CA GLY A 135 -12.53 5.10 25.02
C GLY A 135 -11.82 3.79 24.62
N GLU A 136 -12.55 2.75 24.22
CA GLU A 136 -11.97 1.53 23.67
C GLU A 136 -11.52 1.75 22.23
N GLU A 137 -10.33 1.26 21.90
CA GLU A 137 -9.73 1.38 20.58
C GLU A 137 -9.40 0.00 20.02
N LEU A 138 -9.80 -0.24 18.77
CA LEU A 138 -9.50 -1.47 18.08
C LEU A 138 -8.18 -1.33 17.32
N GLY A 139 -7.35 -2.37 17.36
CA GLY A 139 -6.11 -2.41 16.62
C GLY A 139 -5.77 -3.80 16.08
N ILE A 140 -5.14 -3.84 14.91
CA ILE A 140 -4.63 -5.07 14.32
C ILE A 140 -3.29 -5.42 14.97
N SER A 141 -3.20 -6.61 15.57
CA SER A 141 -2.00 -7.15 16.21
C SER A 141 -1.23 -8.13 15.33
N ALA A 142 -1.91 -8.77 14.38
CA ALA A 142 -1.29 -9.61 13.36
C ALA A 142 -2.19 -9.73 12.14
N HIS A 143 -1.62 -10.13 11.01
CA HIS A 143 -2.39 -10.48 9.82
C HIS A 143 -1.71 -11.56 9.00
N VAL A 144 -2.48 -12.24 8.15
CA VAL A 144 -1.99 -13.07 7.04
C VAL A 144 -2.87 -12.86 5.82
N MET A 145 -2.27 -12.62 4.66
CA MET A 145 -2.99 -12.33 3.42
C MET A 145 -2.35 -13.05 2.24
N GLY A 146 -3.13 -13.77 1.42
CA GLY A 146 -2.57 -14.40 0.23
C GLY A 146 -3.51 -15.38 -0.46
N ALA A 147 -3.07 -15.85 -1.62
CA ALA A 147 -3.71 -16.94 -2.34
C ALA A 147 -3.47 -18.26 -1.61
N VAL A 148 -4.49 -19.09 -1.48
CA VAL A 148 -4.46 -20.39 -0.83
C VAL A 148 -5.12 -21.47 -1.67
N THR A 149 -4.72 -22.72 -1.47
CA THR A 149 -5.44 -23.90 -1.99
C THR A 149 -6.80 -24.07 -1.30
N ALA A 150 -7.61 -25.03 -1.77
CA ALA A 150 -8.87 -25.40 -1.10
C ALA A 150 -8.68 -25.76 0.38
N ASP A 151 -7.55 -26.40 0.70
CA ASP A 151 -7.19 -26.82 2.07
C ASP A 151 -6.59 -25.68 2.91
N GLY A 152 -6.45 -24.47 2.34
CA GLY A 152 -5.90 -23.30 3.04
C GLY A 152 -4.38 -23.19 3.03
N VAL A 153 -3.68 -23.94 2.18
CA VAL A 153 -2.21 -23.84 2.04
C VAL A 153 -1.86 -22.63 1.19
N LEU A 154 -1.01 -21.73 1.69
CA LEU A 154 -0.55 -20.55 0.96
C LEU A 154 0.20 -20.92 -0.32
N LEU A 155 -0.07 -20.14 -1.37
CA LEU A 155 0.57 -20.24 -2.67
C LEU A 155 1.68 -19.17 -2.79
N SER A 156 2.87 -19.62 -3.16
CA SER A 156 4.01 -18.74 -3.46
C SER A 156 3.82 -17.99 -4.79
N VAL A 157 4.74 -17.06 -5.10
CA VAL A 157 4.93 -16.52 -6.45
C VAL A 157 6.09 -17.29 -7.11
N PRO A 158 5.90 -17.99 -8.24
CA PRO A 158 4.64 -18.40 -8.87
C PRO A 158 3.88 -19.45 -8.02
N PRO A 159 2.57 -19.71 -8.26
CA PRO A 159 1.79 -19.39 -9.47
C PRO A 159 0.94 -18.13 -9.43
N VAL A 160 0.69 -17.54 -8.26
CA VAL A 160 -0.20 -16.37 -8.12
C VAL A 160 0.62 -15.13 -7.76
N HIS A 161 0.50 -14.08 -8.55
CA HIS A 161 1.18 -12.78 -8.36
C HIS A 161 0.20 -11.73 -7.86
N TYR A 162 0.59 -10.99 -6.82
CA TYR A 162 -0.21 -9.89 -6.28
C TYR A 162 0.24 -8.61 -6.96
N HIS A 163 -0.57 -8.06 -7.86
CA HIS A 163 -0.23 -6.82 -8.55
C HIS A 163 -0.40 -5.63 -7.61
N HIS A 164 -1.59 -5.44 -7.03
CA HIS A 164 -1.86 -4.46 -5.98
C HIS A 164 -2.94 -4.99 -5.04
N VAL A 165 -2.58 -5.31 -3.79
CA VAL A 165 -3.56 -5.70 -2.78
C VAL A 165 -3.41 -4.83 -1.54
N HIS A 166 -4.43 -3.99 -1.29
CA HIS A 166 -4.40 -2.95 -0.27
C HIS A 166 -5.58 -3.13 0.69
N LEU A 167 -5.31 -3.24 1.99
CA LEU A 167 -6.32 -3.11 3.03
C LEU A 167 -6.27 -1.69 3.58
N ALA A 168 -7.31 -0.89 3.38
CA ALA A 168 -7.36 0.52 3.73
C ALA A 168 -8.69 0.87 4.44
N PRO A 169 -8.79 1.99 5.16
CA PRO A 169 -10.08 2.48 5.65
C PRO A 169 -11.11 2.66 4.52
N SER A 170 -12.33 2.18 4.75
CA SER A 170 -13.40 1.94 3.75
C SER A 170 -13.86 3.12 2.90
N PHE A 171 -13.48 4.34 3.25
CA PHE A 171 -13.80 5.52 2.43
C PHE A 171 -12.92 5.64 1.19
N THR A 172 -11.79 4.92 1.10
CA THR A 172 -10.76 5.23 0.11
C THR A 172 -10.94 4.61 -1.27
N PHE A 173 -11.75 3.56 -1.41
CA PHE A 173 -11.82 2.81 -2.66
C PHE A 173 -13.24 2.59 -3.20
N ASP A 174 -14.28 3.29 -2.73
CA ASP A 174 -15.59 3.22 -3.41
C ASP A 174 -15.46 3.87 -4.79
N PRO A 175 -15.43 3.10 -5.90
CA PRO A 175 -15.19 3.65 -7.23
C PRO A 175 -16.33 4.57 -7.70
N ARG A 176 -17.48 4.56 -7.00
CA ARG A 176 -18.61 5.47 -7.23
C ARG A 176 -18.43 6.82 -6.55
N LYS A 177 -17.61 6.87 -5.49
CA LYS A 177 -17.26 8.10 -4.74
C LYS A 177 -15.87 8.59 -5.05
N ALA A 178 -15.04 7.76 -5.68
CA ALA A 178 -13.87 8.21 -6.41
C ALA A 178 -14.36 9.18 -7.47
N LEU A 179 -14.35 10.47 -7.14
CA LEU A 179 -14.27 11.54 -8.13
C LEU A 179 -13.24 11.09 -9.17
N PRO A 180 -13.48 11.30 -10.48
CA PRO A 180 -12.60 10.83 -11.53
C PRO A 180 -11.15 11.09 -11.13
N LEU A 181 -10.42 9.99 -10.87
CA LEU A 181 -8.99 9.96 -10.58
C LEU A 181 -8.30 10.58 -11.80
N PRO A 182 -8.08 11.90 -11.78
CA PRO A 182 -6.90 12.45 -11.12
C PRO A 182 -7.16 13.67 -10.20
N TYR A 183 -8.38 14.18 -10.07
CA TYR A 183 -8.63 15.45 -9.35
C TYR A 183 -8.89 15.28 -7.85
N GLY A 184 -9.44 14.14 -7.44
CA GLY A 184 -9.92 13.94 -6.07
C GLY A 184 -8.83 13.91 -4.99
N GLY A 185 -7.57 13.60 -5.31
CA GLY A 185 -6.49 13.55 -4.32
C GLY A 185 -6.01 14.95 -3.92
N LEU A 186 -5.61 15.75 -4.91
CA LEU A 186 -5.09 17.11 -4.69
C LEU A 186 -6.21 18.08 -4.29
N GLU A 187 -7.37 18.03 -4.92
CA GLU A 187 -8.51 18.90 -4.59
C GLU A 187 -9.03 18.62 -3.17
N CYS A 188 -9.18 17.36 -2.77
CA CYS A 188 -9.59 17.04 -1.41
C CYS A 188 -8.51 17.41 -0.37
N ALA A 189 -7.23 17.22 -0.69
CA ALA A 189 -6.13 17.64 0.18
C ALA A 189 -6.08 19.17 0.33
N LEU A 190 -6.25 19.92 -0.76
CA LEU A 190 -6.31 21.39 -0.75
C LEU A 190 -7.55 21.93 -0.05
N HIS A 191 -8.68 21.21 -0.09
CA HIS A 191 -9.95 21.61 0.53
C HIS A 191 -10.22 20.95 1.87
N ASN A 192 -9.23 20.29 2.47
CA ASN A 192 -9.35 19.68 3.79
C ASN A 192 -10.52 18.68 3.88
N ARG A 193 -10.79 17.96 2.79
CA ARG A 193 -11.81 16.90 2.72
C ARG A 193 -11.11 15.57 2.91
N HIS A 194 -11.75 14.64 3.61
CA HIS A 194 -11.24 13.27 3.76
C HIS A 194 -11.13 12.62 2.37
N CYS A 195 -9.92 12.56 1.83
CA CYS A 195 -9.66 12.03 0.50
C CYS A 195 -9.80 10.52 0.47
N ALA A 196 -10.10 9.97 -0.71
CA ALA A 196 -9.66 8.62 -1.02
C ALA A 196 -8.14 8.57 -0.97
N SER A 197 -7.60 8.23 0.20
CA SER A 197 -6.17 8.19 0.43
C SER A 197 -5.60 6.84 0.02
N LEU A 198 -4.42 6.86 -0.61
CA LEU A 198 -3.57 5.67 -0.78
C LEU A 198 -2.97 5.19 0.56
N GLU A 199 -3.50 5.67 1.69
CA GLU A 199 -3.32 5.15 3.04
C GLU A 199 -3.91 3.73 3.15
N ALA A 200 -3.30 2.77 2.46
CA ALA A 200 -3.46 1.39 2.88
C ALA A 200 -2.85 1.26 4.27
N MET A 201 -3.46 0.44 5.10
CA MET A 201 -2.80 -0.09 6.28
C MET A 201 -1.91 -1.23 5.80
N ILE A 202 -2.45 -2.25 5.15
CA ILE A 202 -1.65 -3.41 4.73
C ILE A 202 -1.47 -3.38 3.21
N PHE A 203 -0.23 -3.59 2.76
CA PHE A 203 0.13 -3.71 1.36
C PHE A 203 0.61 -5.12 1.05
N GLN A 204 0.15 -5.66 -0.07
CA GLN A 204 0.67 -6.87 -0.67
C GLN A 204 0.85 -6.67 -2.18
N HIS A 205 2.09 -6.79 -2.64
CA HIS A 205 2.52 -6.66 -4.04
C HIS A 205 3.33 -7.89 -4.47
N GLY A 206 3.91 -7.84 -5.66
CA GLY A 206 4.62 -8.96 -6.28
C GLY A 206 5.84 -9.43 -5.51
N ASP A 207 6.38 -8.57 -4.65
CA ASP A 207 7.56 -8.78 -3.82
C ASP A 207 7.23 -9.12 -2.35
N CYS A 208 6.02 -9.59 -2.04
CA CYS A 208 5.66 -9.97 -0.66
C CYS A 208 6.04 -11.42 -0.26
N THR A 209 6.57 -12.22 -1.18
CA THR A 209 7.07 -13.57 -0.88
C THR A 209 8.56 -13.53 -0.54
N CYS A 210 8.98 -14.24 0.50
CA CYS A 210 10.41 -14.45 0.76
C CYS A 210 11.01 -15.48 -0.19
N THR A 211 12.34 -15.48 -0.34
CA THR A 211 13.04 -16.62 -0.95
C THR A 211 12.72 -17.88 -0.14
N ARG A 212 12.82 -19.07 -0.74
CA ARG A 212 12.59 -20.34 -0.04
C ARG A 212 13.49 -20.49 1.19
N GLU A 213 14.74 -20.03 1.08
CA GLU A 213 15.71 -20.04 2.18
C GLU A 213 15.31 -19.10 3.34
N ASN A 214 14.61 -18.00 3.03
CA ASN A 214 14.14 -17.01 4.00
C ASN A 214 12.66 -17.19 4.38
N GLY A 215 12.14 -18.41 4.28
CA GLY A 215 10.79 -18.77 4.74
C GLY A 215 9.69 -18.78 3.67
N GLY A 216 9.98 -18.42 2.42
CA GLY A 216 9.01 -18.55 1.32
C GLY A 216 7.70 -17.80 1.58
N THR A 217 6.62 -18.55 1.77
CA THR A 217 5.28 -18.03 2.06
C THR A 217 5.12 -17.47 3.47
N GLU A 218 6.08 -17.66 4.38
CA GLU A 218 6.02 -17.10 5.74
C GLU A 218 5.91 -15.58 5.77
N CYS A 219 6.30 -14.91 4.68
CA CYS A 219 6.32 -13.46 4.54
C CYS A 219 4.99 -12.83 4.14
N TYR A 220 3.93 -13.62 3.95
CA TYR A 220 2.57 -13.12 3.73
C TYR A 220 1.83 -12.68 4.99
N GLY A 221 2.47 -12.83 6.16
CA GLY A 221 1.84 -12.60 7.44
C GLY A 221 2.83 -12.00 8.41
N HIS A 222 2.37 -10.96 9.10
CA HIS A 222 3.16 -10.22 10.07
C HIS A 222 2.51 -10.34 11.45
N ASP A 223 3.31 -10.67 12.45
CA ASP A 223 2.97 -10.48 13.86
C ASP A 223 3.63 -9.18 14.36
N TYR A 224 2.80 -8.28 14.89
CA TYR A 224 3.23 -7.00 15.41
C TYR A 224 3.59 -7.06 16.91
N HIS A 225 3.48 -8.21 17.58
CA HIS A 225 3.81 -8.42 19.00
C HIS A 225 3.08 -7.43 19.91
N ASP A 226 3.79 -6.48 20.53
CA ASP A 226 3.26 -5.45 21.42
C ASP A 226 2.65 -4.26 20.63
N TYR A 227 2.92 -4.18 19.33
CA TYR A 227 2.45 -3.10 18.50
C TYR A 227 1.02 -3.34 17.99
N ARG A 228 0.24 -2.27 17.81
CA ARG A 228 -1.13 -2.34 17.28
C ARG A 228 -1.34 -1.27 16.23
N ARG A 229 -1.87 -1.68 15.09
CA ARG A 229 -2.29 -0.76 14.03
C ARG A 229 -3.73 -0.37 14.29
N GLN A 230 -3.94 0.73 15.02
CA GLN A 230 -5.29 1.18 15.37
C GLN A 230 -6.06 1.55 14.11
N PHE A 231 -7.36 1.30 14.09
CA PHE A 231 -8.23 1.77 13.02
C PHE A 231 -9.51 2.36 13.60
N TYR A 232 -9.95 3.46 12.99
CA TYR A 232 -11.08 4.25 13.48
C TYR A 232 -12.31 4.18 12.56
N ALA A 233 -12.17 3.47 11.45
CA ALA A 233 -13.20 3.27 10.45
C ALA A 233 -13.16 1.81 9.96
N PRO A 234 -14.27 1.28 9.42
CA PRO A 234 -14.29 -0.05 8.83
C PRO A 234 -13.21 -0.16 7.76
N LEU A 235 -12.54 -1.30 7.63
CA LEU A 235 -11.52 -1.51 6.60
C LEU A 235 -12.12 -2.11 5.34
N SER A 236 -11.50 -1.86 4.20
CA SER A 236 -11.86 -2.40 2.91
C SER A 236 -10.62 -2.88 2.19
N ILE A 237 -10.78 -3.95 1.42
CA ILE A 237 -9.70 -4.51 0.62
C ILE A 237 -9.98 -4.25 -0.84
N TYR A 238 -8.97 -3.75 -1.54
CA TYR A 238 -8.88 -3.72 -2.99
C TYR A 238 -7.78 -4.68 -3.41
N ALA A 239 -8.03 -5.56 -4.38
CA ALA A 239 -7.09 -6.59 -4.76
C ALA A 239 -7.06 -6.80 -6.27
N GLN A 240 -5.86 -6.65 -6.85
CA GLN A 240 -5.51 -7.01 -8.22
C GLN A 240 -4.49 -8.15 -8.18
N ILE A 241 -4.85 -9.28 -8.75
CA ILE A 241 -4.10 -10.54 -8.62
C ILE A 241 -4.06 -11.25 -9.97
N ASN A 242 -2.94 -11.90 -10.29
CA ASN A 242 -2.72 -12.59 -11.56
C ASN A 242 -2.34 -14.05 -11.36
N ASP A 243 -2.90 -14.94 -12.17
CA ASP A 243 -2.29 -16.25 -12.40
C ASP A 243 -1.23 -16.12 -13.49
N ILE A 244 0.02 -16.22 -13.07
CA ILE A 244 1.18 -15.94 -13.91
C ILE A 244 1.80 -17.20 -14.52
N ARG A 245 1.17 -18.36 -14.37
CA ARG A 245 1.61 -19.58 -15.04
C ARG A 245 1.57 -19.40 -16.57
N PRO A 246 2.26 -20.24 -17.35
CA PRO A 246 2.13 -20.22 -18.81
C PRO A 246 0.68 -20.35 -19.26
N LYS A 247 0.33 -19.69 -20.36
CA LYS A 247 -1.00 -19.80 -20.97
C LYS A 247 -1.34 -21.26 -21.27
N HIS A 248 -2.58 -21.67 -21.01
CA HIS A 248 -3.07 -23.05 -21.17
C HIS A 248 -2.47 -24.04 -20.17
N SER A 249 -2.04 -23.56 -19.00
CA SER A 249 -1.71 -24.43 -17.87
C SER A 249 -2.96 -25.20 -17.41
N PRO A 250 -2.81 -26.37 -16.77
CA PRO A 250 -3.95 -27.07 -16.15
C PRO A 250 -4.75 -26.14 -15.24
N THR A 251 -6.08 -26.26 -15.26
CA THR A 251 -6.95 -25.44 -14.42
C THR A 251 -6.54 -25.57 -12.95
N MET A 252 -6.28 -24.44 -12.30
CA MET A 252 -5.99 -24.36 -10.87
C MET A 252 -7.19 -23.77 -10.17
N GLU A 253 -7.64 -24.41 -9.10
CA GLU A 253 -8.61 -23.85 -8.17
C GLU A 253 -7.87 -23.31 -6.95
N TRP A 254 -8.16 -22.06 -6.59
CA TRP A 254 -7.54 -21.38 -5.46
C TRP A 254 -8.51 -20.36 -4.85
N PHE A 255 -8.13 -19.79 -3.71
CA PHE A 255 -8.92 -18.81 -2.98
C PHE A 255 -8.01 -17.67 -2.56
N TYR A 256 -8.53 -16.46 -2.40
CA TYR A 256 -7.82 -15.42 -1.67
C TYR A 256 -8.25 -15.43 -0.22
N GLN A 257 -7.31 -15.49 0.72
CA GLN A 257 -7.58 -15.48 2.15
C GLN A 257 -6.97 -14.25 2.82
N LEU A 258 -7.75 -13.66 3.70
CA LEU A 258 -7.38 -12.55 4.58
C LEU A 258 -7.75 -12.94 6.00
N ALA A 259 -6.78 -12.94 6.90
CA ALA A 259 -6.97 -13.13 8.32
C ALA A 259 -6.35 -11.95 9.08
N ILE A 260 -7.10 -11.33 9.99
CA ILE A 260 -6.60 -10.24 10.85
C ILE A 260 -6.88 -10.58 12.31
N ARG A 261 -5.89 -10.41 13.18
CA ARG A 261 -6.02 -10.54 14.64
C ARG A 261 -6.27 -9.15 15.21
N VAL A 262 -7.39 -8.97 15.90
CA VAL A 262 -7.81 -7.68 16.44
C VAL A 262 -7.97 -7.78 17.95
N GLY A 263 -7.40 -6.80 18.65
CA GLY A 263 -7.55 -6.61 20.09
C GLY A 263 -8.11 -5.24 20.42
N THR A 264 -8.46 -5.06 21.70
CA THR A 264 -9.10 -3.86 22.28
C THR A 264 -8.15 -3.07 23.19
N ASP A 265 -6.95 -3.59 23.43
CA ASP A 265 -6.04 -3.19 24.51
C ASP A 265 -5.16 -1.97 24.17
N VAL A 266 -5.52 -1.18 23.15
CA VAL A 266 -4.69 -0.03 22.78
C VAL A 266 -4.87 1.13 23.75
N ALA A 267 -6.08 1.33 24.26
CA ALA A 267 -6.36 2.35 25.27
C ALA A 267 -6.14 1.78 26.69
N GLY A 268 -4.91 1.87 27.19
CA GLY A 268 -4.57 1.58 28.59
C GLY A 268 -4.09 0.15 28.90
N GLY A 269 -4.01 -0.73 27.90
CA GLY A 269 -3.57 -2.13 28.04
C GLY A 269 -2.08 -2.39 27.77
N GLY A 270 -1.28 -1.35 27.55
CA GLY A 270 0.17 -1.46 27.31
C GLY A 270 0.59 -1.72 25.87
N ALA A 271 -0.37 -1.87 24.94
CA ALA A 271 -0.05 -1.99 23.53
C ALA A 271 0.48 -0.67 22.93
N ILE A 272 1.41 -0.77 21.98
CA ILE A 272 2.10 0.38 21.37
C ILE A 272 1.46 0.71 20.01
N PRO A 273 0.84 1.88 19.84
CA PRO A 273 0.28 2.32 18.55
C PRO A 273 1.33 2.35 17.44
N LEU A 274 1.02 1.71 16.32
CA LEU A 274 1.90 1.59 15.17
C LEU A 274 1.31 2.33 13.98
N SER A 275 1.97 3.41 13.65
CA SER A 275 1.72 4.24 12.48
C SER A 275 2.43 3.70 11.25
N MET A 276 2.02 4.17 10.08
CA MET A 276 2.69 3.87 8.82
C MET A 276 2.64 5.07 7.86
N GLN A 277 3.79 5.40 7.27
CA GLN A 277 3.90 6.36 6.17
C GLN A 277 4.18 5.59 4.88
N ASN A 278 3.25 5.66 3.93
CA ASN A 278 3.45 5.19 2.57
C ASN A 278 4.15 6.29 1.74
N VAL A 279 5.21 5.94 1.04
CA VAL A 279 6.00 6.88 0.26
C VAL A 279 5.91 6.53 -1.21
N ASN A 280 5.37 7.46 -1.98
CA ASN A 280 5.26 7.35 -3.42
C ASN A 280 6.45 8.04 -4.08
N ASN A 281 7.01 7.39 -5.10
CA ASN A 281 8.01 8.00 -5.97
C ASN A 281 7.52 9.34 -6.57
N PRO A 282 8.44 10.22 -7.00
CA PRO A 282 8.08 11.25 -7.94
C PRO A 282 7.62 10.60 -9.25
N TYR A 283 6.50 11.05 -9.79
CA TYR A 283 5.92 10.53 -11.04
C TYR A 283 5.40 11.67 -11.92
N THR A 284 5.10 11.37 -13.18
CA THR A 284 4.43 12.30 -14.10
C THR A 284 3.01 11.83 -14.42
N TYR A 285 2.07 12.77 -14.50
CA TYR A 285 0.67 12.49 -14.83
C TYR A 285 0.45 12.19 -16.32
N ASN A 286 1.47 12.40 -17.16
CA ASN A 286 1.37 12.20 -18.61
C ASN A 286 1.62 10.75 -19.06
N VAL A 287 1.74 9.80 -18.13
CA VAL A 287 1.83 8.37 -18.45
C VAL A 287 0.43 7.75 -18.37
N PRO A 288 0.03 6.84 -19.30
CA PRO A 288 -1.24 6.14 -19.20
C PRO A 288 -1.54 5.66 -17.78
N ALA A 289 -2.66 6.12 -17.22
CA ALA A 289 -2.96 6.06 -15.78
C ALA A 289 -3.15 4.64 -15.24
N ASP A 290 -3.29 3.64 -16.10
CA ASP A 290 -3.61 2.26 -15.74
C ASP A 290 -2.40 1.43 -15.30
N THR A 291 -1.17 1.88 -15.56
CA THR A 291 0.03 1.04 -15.38
C THR A 291 1.20 1.71 -14.63
N PHE A 292 1.09 2.99 -14.24
CA PHE A 292 2.24 3.78 -13.77
C PHE A 292 2.01 4.61 -12.50
N ILE A 293 1.00 4.28 -11.68
CA ILE A 293 0.73 5.03 -10.45
C ILE A 293 1.97 5.02 -9.56
N SER A 294 2.53 6.20 -9.27
CA SER A 294 3.70 6.33 -8.37
C SER A 294 4.93 5.54 -8.82
N THR A 295 5.14 5.41 -10.14
CA THR A 295 6.33 4.79 -10.72
C THR A 295 7.29 5.83 -11.30
N MET A 296 8.56 5.46 -11.35
CA MET A 296 9.62 6.15 -12.10
C MET A 296 10.03 5.29 -13.31
N VAL A 297 10.40 5.90 -14.43
CA VAL A 297 10.80 5.15 -15.63
C VAL A 297 12.31 4.92 -15.58
N MET A 298 12.71 3.65 -15.49
CA MET A 298 14.10 3.24 -15.39
C MET A 298 14.56 2.48 -16.65
N PRO A 299 15.76 2.77 -17.19
CA PRO A 299 16.34 1.95 -18.23
C PRO A 299 16.71 0.57 -17.64
N SER A 300 16.13 -0.51 -18.16
CA SER A 300 16.40 -1.85 -17.63
C SER A 300 17.79 -2.40 -17.99
N ASN A 301 18.44 -1.84 -19.01
CA ASN A 301 19.70 -2.30 -19.58
C ASN A 301 20.91 -1.42 -19.24
N VAL A 302 20.71 -0.37 -18.46
CA VAL A 302 21.77 0.56 -18.06
C VAL A 302 21.75 0.68 -16.55
N ASP A 303 22.93 0.59 -15.93
CA ASP A 303 23.07 0.90 -14.52
C ASP A 303 22.71 2.37 -14.28
N SER A 304 21.73 2.59 -13.42
CA SER A 304 21.24 3.93 -13.10
C SER A 304 20.96 4.04 -11.61
N PHE A 305 20.76 5.27 -11.16
CA PHE A 305 20.26 5.54 -9.82
C PHE A 305 19.21 6.64 -9.87
N HIS A 306 18.44 6.74 -8.81
CA HIS A 306 17.48 7.79 -8.59
C HIS A 306 17.50 8.18 -7.13
N TYR A 307 17.12 9.42 -6.84
CA TYR A 307 16.95 9.87 -5.48
C TYR A 307 15.81 10.86 -5.40
N PHE A 308 15.23 10.93 -4.21
CA PHE A 308 14.21 11.91 -3.89
C PHE A 308 14.18 12.17 -2.39
N ALA A 309 13.64 13.32 -2.01
CA ALA A 309 13.47 13.69 -0.62
C ALA A 309 12.00 13.64 -0.22
N CYS A 310 11.80 13.31 1.04
CA CYS A 310 10.52 13.32 1.71
C CYS A 310 10.67 14.05 3.04
N ARG A 311 9.54 14.29 3.69
CA ARG A 311 9.48 14.78 5.05
C ARG A 311 8.82 13.73 5.92
N TRP A 312 9.26 13.63 7.16
CA TRP A 312 8.51 12.90 8.17
C TRP A 312 7.11 13.53 8.32
N PRO A 313 6.11 12.76 8.78
CA PRO A 313 4.75 13.24 9.02
C PRO A 313 4.72 14.46 9.95
N LEU A 314 3.57 15.12 10.12
CA LEU A 314 3.47 16.30 11.02
C LEU A 314 3.41 15.91 12.52
N PHE A 315 4.02 14.78 12.88
CA PHE A 315 4.13 14.28 14.24
C PHE A 315 5.58 13.90 14.52
N ASP A 316 6.00 14.06 15.77
CA ASP A 316 7.27 13.52 16.23
C ASP A 316 7.12 12.00 16.47
N GLY A 317 8.22 11.26 16.32
CA GLY A 317 8.14 9.81 16.46
C GLY A 317 9.45 9.09 16.32
N THR A 318 9.36 7.76 16.32
CA THR A 318 10.50 6.86 16.17
C THR A 318 10.19 5.82 15.11
N LEU A 319 11.01 5.75 14.07
CA LEU A 319 10.97 4.67 13.09
C LEU A 319 11.30 3.34 13.78
N VAL A 320 10.44 2.35 13.59
CA VAL A 320 10.59 1.01 14.15
C VAL A 320 11.01 0.01 13.07
N HIS A 321 10.39 0.09 11.89
CA HIS A 321 10.58 -0.87 10.80
C HIS A 321 10.33 -0.19 9.45
N SER A 322 10.83 -0.77 8.37
CA SER A 322 10.44 -0.41 7.02
C SER A 322 10.27 -1.67 6.18
N ASP A 323 9.21 -1.69 5.37
CA ASP A 323 9.19 -2.55 4.18
C ASP A 323 9.56 -1.68 2.96
N LEU A 324 9.85 -2.32 1.84
CA LEU A 324 10.07 -1.64 0.56
C LEU A 324 9.31 -2.40 -0.53
N HIS A 325 8.53 -1.67 -1.30
CA HIS A 325 8.01 -2.16 -2.57
C HIS A 325 8.88 -1.71 -3.75
N SER A 326 9.34 -2.67 -4.56
CA SER A 326 10.04 -2.43 -5.82
C SER A 326 9.84 -3.56 -6.84
N HIS A 327 10.22 -3.32 -8.10
CA HIS A 327 10.30 -4.36 -9.12
C HIS A 327 11.72 -4.94 -9.11
N GLN A 328 11.86 -6.06 -8.43
CA GLN A 328 13.14 -6.67 -8.09
C GLN A 328 14.04 -7.06 -9.28
N PRO A 329 13.54 -7.29 -10.51
CA PRO A 329 14.39 -7.63 -11.65
C PRO A 329 15.43 -6.58 -11.99
N PHE A 330 15.09 -5.31 -11.76
CA PHE A 330 15.96 -4.17 -12.05
C PHE A 330 16.35 -3.39 -10.80
N PHE A 331 15.75 -3.67 -9.64
CA PHE A 331 16.08 -3.02 -8.38
C PHE A 331 17.25 -3.70 -7.67
N LYS A 332 18.40 -3.03 -7.60
CA LYS A 332 19.59 -3.56 -6.93
C LYS A 332 19.52 -3.36 -5.42
N GLY A 333 19.03 -2.20 -4.98
CA GLY A 333 18.95 -1.82 -3.58
C GLY A 333 18.73 -0.32 -3.41
N CYS A 334 18.49 0.12 -2.19
CA CYS A 334 18.45 1.54 -1.84
C CYS A 334 18.98 1.77 -0.42
N PHE A 335 19.23 3.02 -0.09
CA PHE A 335 19.40 3.41 1.31
C PHE A 335 18.66 4.72 1.58
N LEU A 336 18.31 4.90 2.85
CA LEU A 336 17.62 6.08 3.37
C LEU A 336 18.57 6.79 4.33
N TYR A 337 18.56 8.12 4.34
CA TYR A 337 19.31 8.91 5.32
C TYR A 337 18.55 10.18 5.73
N LYS A 338 18.88 10.71 6.91
CA LYS A 338 18.35 11.98 7.41
C LYS A 338 19.03 13.16 6.72
N GLY A 339 18.23 14.07 6.16
CA GLY A 339 18.70 15.25 5.46
C GLY A 339 18.20 15.32 4.02
N LEU A 340 18.55 16.43 3.37
CA LEU A 340 18.23 16.71 1.97
C LEU A 340 19.25 16.07 1.01
N PRO A 341 18.93 15.93 -0.28
CA PRO A 341 19.84 15.38 -1.29
C PRO A 341 21.19 16.13 -1.36
N ALA A 342 21.15 17.45 -1.19
CA ALA A 342 22.33 18.32 -1.21
C ALA A 342 23.39 17.95 -0.16
N LEU A 343 23.03 17.26 0.93
CA LEU A 343 23.99 16.77 1.92
C LEU A 343 25.08 15.88 1.30
N LEU A 344 24.72 15.10 0.28
CA LEU A 344 25.62 14.21 -0.46
C LEU A 344 25.98 14.76 -1.85
N GLY A 345 25.81 16.06 -2.07
CA GLY A 345 26.00 16.67 -3.39
C GLY A 345 25.03 16.18 -4.46
N LEU A 346 23.94 15.49 -4.08
CA LEU A 346 22.89 15.09 -5.00
C LEU A 346 22.06 16.32 -5.37
N GLY A 347 21.89 16.56 -6.66
CA GLY A 347 21.17 17.74 -7.16
C GLY A 347 21.93 18.70 -8.02
N GLU A 348 23.24 18.56 -8.00
CA GLU A 348 24.16 19.46 -8.65
C GLU A 348 25.02 18.68 -9.64
N GLY A 349 25.58 19.40 -10.62
CA GLY A 349 26.47 18.84 -11.63
C GLY A 349 25.92 17.57 -12.29
N LYS A 350 26.69 16.49 -12.21
CA LYS A 350 26.41 15.19 -12.85
C LYS A 350 25.36 14.34 -12.12
N CYS A 351 25.02 14.71 -10.88
CA CYS A 351 24.00 14.04 -10.06
C CYS A 351 22.68 14.82 -10.05
N LYS A 352 22.53 15.80 -10.95
CA LYS A 352 21.28 16.55 -11.11
C LYS A 352 20.31 15.78 -12.00
N HIS A 353 19.07 15.66 -11.55
CA HIS A 353 17.97 15.16 -12.38
C HIS A 353 17.66 16.12 -13.52
N GLU A 354 17.42 15.58 -14.71
CA GLU A 354 16.74 16.32 -15.79
C GLU A 354 15.27 16.53 -15.39
N GLU A 355 14.59 15.46 -14.98
CA GLU A 355 13.23 15.48 -14.45
C GLU A 355 13.11 14.63 -13.18
N ALA A 356 12.09 14.90 -12.36
CA ALA A 356 11.86 14.25 -11.07
C ALA A 356 11.75 12.74 -11.10
N PHE A 357 11.29 12.19 -12.21
CA PHE A 357 10.94 10.78 -12.38
C PHE A 357 11.85 10.07 -13.38
N THR A 358 12.92 10.74 -13.84
CA THR A 358 13.92 10.16 -14.75
C THR A 358 15.12 9.61 -14.00
N ALA A 359 15.65 8.48 -14.44
CA ALA A 359 16.86 7.89 -13.92
C ALA A 359 18.12 8.71 -14.27
N ILE A 360 19.14 8.68 -13.41
CA ILE A 360 20.47 9.20 -13.73
C ILE A 360 21.37 8.00 -14.06
N PRO A 361 21.90 7.88 -15.28
CA PRO A 361 22.84 6.82 -15.63
C PRO A 361 24.11 6.89 -14.77
N ILE A 362 24.59 5.77 -14.25
CA ILE A 362 25.83 5.76 -13.45
C ILE A 362 27.02 6.28 -14.26
N SER A 363 27.07 5.97 -15.56
CA SER A 363 28.14 6.43 -16.45
C SER A 363 28.29 7.96 -16.54
N SER A 364 27.24 8.73 -16.27
CA SER A 364 27.31 10.20 -16.28
C SER A 364 28.01 10.76 -15.04
N THR A 365 28.00 10.01 -13.93
CA THR A 365 28.52 10.44 -12.62
C THR A 365 30.04 10.37 -12.52
N GLY A 366 30.69 9.61 -13.41
CA GLY A 366 32.12 9.30 -13.35
C GLY A 366 32.47 8.05 -12.52
N PHE A 367 31.47 7.39 -11.92
CA PHE A 367 31.65 6.10 -11.26
C PHE A 367 31.53 4.94 -12.24
N GLY A 368 32.24 3.83 -11.96
CA GLY A 368 32.27 2.65 -12.82
C GLY A 368 31.06 1.72 -12.68
N SER A 369 30.37 1.75 -11.54
CA SER A 369 29.20 0.90 -11.26
C SER A 369 28.29 1.48 -10.18
N SER A 370 27.06 0.95 -10.07
CA SER A 370 26.11 1.33 -9.01
C SER A 370 26.69 1.09 -7.62
N GLU A 371 27.45 0.01 -7.44
CA GLU A 371 28.07 -0.37 -6.18
C GLU A 371 29.16 0.63 -5.78
N ALA A 372 30.02 1.04 -6.72
CA ALA A 372 31.05 2.04 -6.47
C ALA A 372 30.45 3.41 -6.08
N LEU A 373 29.37 3.84 -6.74
CA LEU A 373 28.65 5.06 -6.35
C LEU A 373 28.00 4.91 -4.97
N ARG A 374 27.34 3.79 -4.69
CA ARG A 374 26.70 3.52 -3.38
C ARG A 374 27.73 3.57 -2.24
N GLU A 375 28.86 2.87 -2.39
CA GLU A 375 29.93 2.85 -1.39
C GLU A 375 30.51 4.24 -1.16
N HIS A 376 30.71 5.02 -2.22
CA HIS A 376 31.17 6.41 -2.12
C HIS A 376 30.19 7.27 -1.32
N LEU A 377 28.90 7.24 -1.67
CA LEU A 377 27.86 8.02 -0.98
C LEU A 377 27.72 7.63 0.50
N LEU A 378 27.77 6.33 0.82
CA LEU A 378 27.73 5.84 2.21
C LEU A 378 28.98 6.23 3.01
N SER A 379 30.16 6.20 2.37
CA SER A 379 31.41 6.67 2.95
C SER A 379 31.33 8.17 3.28
N ASP A 380 30.83 8.98 2.36
CA ASP A 380 30.71 10.42 2.56
C ASP A 380 29.66 10.77 3.63
N LEU A 381 28.53 10.06 3.66
CA LEU A 381 27.54 10.18 4.74
C LEU A 381 28.20 9.94 6.12
N THR A 382 29.03 8.90 6.21
CA THR A 382 29.77 8.56 7.44
C THR A 382 30.79 9.65 7.82
N LYS A 383 31.56 10.15 6.85
CA LYS A 383 32.54 11.25 7.08
C LYS A 383 31.87 12.53 7.57
N LEU A 384 30.64 12.80 7.13
CA LEU A 384 29.83 13.93 7.57
C LEU A 384 29.20 13.71 8.96
N GLY A 385 29.40 12.54 9.59
CA GLY A 385 28.83 12.22 10.90
C GLY A 385 27.36 11.82 10.85
N HIS A 386 26.86 11.44 9.67
CA HIS A 386 25.49 10.95 9.49
C HIS A 386 25.48 9.42 9.38
N THR A 387 24.33 8.82 9.69
CA THR A 387 24.09 7.39 9.52
C THR A 387 22.94 7.13 8.56
N THR A 388 22.95 5.95 7.94
CA THR A 388 21.79 5.46 7.20
C THR A 388 20.64 5.17 8.17
N VAL A 389 19.43 5.59 7.81
CA VAL A 389 18.20 5.23 8.49
C VAL A 389 17.85 3.77 8.17
N CYS A 390 17.86 3.41 6.89
CA CYS A 390 17.64 2.05 6.41
C CYS A 390 18.60 1.74 5.26
N ASN A 391 19.01 0.48 5.16
CA ASN A 391 19.63 -0.12 3.99
C ASN A 391 18.69 -1.19 3.46
N VAL A 392 18.53 -1.24 2.14
CA VAL A 392 17.66 -2.19 1.47
C VAL A 392 18.39 -2.85 0.32
N ASP A 393 18.32 -4.17 0.25
CA ASP A 393 18.88 -4.95 -0.85
C ASP A 393 17.78 -5.74 -1.54
N GLY A 394 17.67 -5.57 -2.86
CA GLY A 394 16.64 -6.25 -3.64
C GLY A 394 16.85 -7.77 -3.63
N GLN A 395 15.78 -8.55 -3.71
CA GLN A 395 15.83 -10.01 -3.68
C GLN A 395 15.12 -10.63 -4.87
N LEU A 396 15.72 -11.70 -5.39
CA LEU A 396 15.20 -12.46 -6.52
C LEU A 396 15.41 -13.94 -6.24
N GLU A 397 14.50 -14.77 -6.73
CA GLU A 397 14.64 -16.23 -6.69
C GLU A 397 14.33 -16.82 -8.05
N LYS A 398 15.13 -17.82 -8.46
CA LYS A 398 14.92 -18.55 -9.71
C LYS A 398 14.01 -19.74 -9.45
N VAL A 399 12.83 -19.75 -10.06
CA VAL A 399 11.85 -20.86 -9.99
C VAL A 399 11.60 -21.35 -11.41
N ASP A 400 11.82 -22.65 -11.65
CA ASP A 400 11.63 -23.30 -12.95
C ASP A 400 12.33 -22.58 -14.13
N GLY A 401 13.50 -22.01 -13.87
CA GLY A 401 14.32 -21.35 -14.89
C GLY A 401 14.07 -19.86 -15.09
N GLU A 402 13.10 -19.28 -14.39
CA GLU A 402 12.73 -17.86 -14.48
C GLU A 402 12.91 -17.15 -13.14
N TRP A 403 13.33 -15.88 -13.16
CA TRP A 403 13.51 -15.09 -11.95
C TRP A 403 12.25 -14.36 -11.55
N TYR A 404 11.91 -14.45 -10.27
CA TYR A 404 10.75 -13.82 -9.67
C TYR A 404 11.14 -12.91 -8.52
N ASP A 405 10.35 -11.85 -8.34
CA ASP A 405 10.45 -10.89 -7.26
C ASP A 405 10.30 -11.57 -5.90
N ARG A 406 11.13 -11.12 -4.95
CA ARG A 406 11.09 -11.52 -3.55
C ARG A 406 11.21 -10.29 -2.68
N VAL A 407 10.76 -10.41 -1.43
CA VAL A 407 10.82 -9.30 -0.50
C VAL A 407 12.25 -8.82 -0.32
N SER A 408 12.44 -7.52 -0.41
CA SER A 408 13.74 -6.90 -0.19
C SER A 408 14.22 -7.20 1.24
N LEU A 409 15.53 -7.37 1.41
CA LEU A 409 16.14 -7.43 2.73
C LEU A 409 16.29 -6.00 3.24
N VAL A 410 15.54 -5.65 4.28
CA VAL A 410 15.56 -4.31 4.87
C VAL A 410 16.22 -4.37 6.25
N SER A 411 17.18 -3.49 6.47
CA SER A 411 17.82 -3.29 7.77
C SER A 411 17.74 -1.81 8.14
N CYS A 412 17.00 -1.50 9.20
CA CYS A 412 16.81 -0.13 9.69
C CYS A 412 17.40 0.04 11.08
N THR A 413 17.96 1.21 11.34
CA THR A 413 18.33 1.63 12.70
C THR A 413 17.13 2.36 13.30
N PRO A 414 16.69 2.04 14.53
CA PRO A 414 15.67 2.82 15.22
C PRO A 414 16.04 4.30 15.21
N THR A 415 15.19 5.10 14.59
CA THR A 415 15.53 6.47 14.23
C THR A 415 14.46 7.42 14.74
N ARG A 416 14.83 8.23 15.73
CA ARG A 416 14.00 9.35 16.20
C ARG A 416 13.88 10.43 15.14
N PHE A 417 12.70 11.00 14.92
CA PHE A 417 12.50 12.13 14.01
C PHE A 417 11.57 13.17 14.64
N ARG A 418 11.66 14.40 14.13
CA ARG A 418 10.68 15.45 14.40
C ARG A 418 9.74 15.63 13.22
N ALA A 419 8.57 16.19 13.52
CA ALA A 419 7.57 16.55 12.55
C ALA A 419 8.18 17.39 11.41
N GLY A 420 8.02 16.92 10.16
CA GLY A 420 8.51 17.63 8.98
C GLY A 420 10.02 17.57 8.72
N ASP A 421 10.81 16.88 9.56
CA ASP A 421 12.23 16.65 9.31
C ASP A 421 12.43 16.03 7.91
N ALA A 422 13.44 16.48 7.19
CA ALA A 422 13.73 15.96 5.85
C ALA A 422 14.52 14.65 5.92
N TRP A 423 14.24 13.76 4.98
CA TRP A 423 15.00 12.54 4.74
C TRP A 423 15.01 12.22 3.25
N THR A 424 16.00 11.44 2.81
CA THR A 424 16.25 11.17 1.39
C THR A 424 16.38 9.68 1.15
N VAL A 425 15.82 9.21 0.03
CA VAL A 425 16.01 7.86 -0.54
C VAL A 425 17.01 7.96 -1.70
N VAL A 426 17.95 7.03 -1.76
CA VAL A 426 18.80 6.82 -2.95
C VAL A 426 18.64 5.37 -3.40
N GLY A 427 17.99 5.17 -4.54
CA GLY A 427 17.73 3.86 -5.15
C GLY A 427 18.65 3.58 -6.33
N PHE A 428 19.11 2.33 -6.45
CA PHE A 428 20.01 1.86 -7.49
C PHE A 428 19.34 0.79 -8.35
N PHE A 429 19.54 0.92 -9.65
CA PHE A 429 18.87 0.12 -10.65
C PHE A 429 19.83 -0.37 -11.72
N GLY A 430 19.41 -1.42 -12.41
CA GLY A 430 20.12 -2.02 -13.53
C GLY A 430 19.82 -3.52 -13.60
N GLN A 431 20.22 -4.15 -14.70
CA GLN A 431 19.99 -5.58 -14.88
C GLN A 431 20.80 -6.40 -13.86
N ARG A 432 20.11 -7.11 -12.98
CA ARG A 432 20.77 -7.96 -11.96
C ARG A 432 21.29 -9.28 -12.49
N LYS A 433 20.64 -9.79 -13.54
CA LYS A 433 20.94 -11.08 -14.17
C LYS A 433 20.99 -10.92 -15.70
N PRO A 434 22.09 -10.37 -16.25
CA PRO A 434 22.26 -10.21 -17.69
C PRO A 434 22.06 -11.51 -18.47
N GLY A 435 21.22 -11.46 -19.51
CA GLY A 435 20.92 -12.60 -20.38
C GLY A 435 19.94 -13.64 -19.82
N GLU A 436 19.47 -13.48 -18.58
CA GLU A 436 18.49 -14.38 -17.99
C GLU A 436 17.05 -13.89 -18.19
N ARG A 437 16.10 -14.84 -18.22
CA ARG A 437 14.67 -14.53 -18.31
C ARG A 437 14.16 -14.04 -16.96
N MET A 438 13.59 -12.84 -16.97
CA MET A 438 12.92 -12.22 -15.82
C MET A 438 11.42 -12.27 -16.05
N PHE A 439 10.65 -12.63 -15.03
CA PHE A 439 9.20 -12.65 -15.14
C PHE A 439 8.65 -11.26 -15.45
N GLY A 440 7.68 -11.20 -16.37
CA GLY A 440 6.91 -9.99 -16.67
C GLY A 440 7.64 -8.89 -17.44
N LEU A 441 8.95 -9.03 -17.73
CA LEU A 441 9.76 -7.93 -18.27
C LEU A 441 10.62 -8.38 -19.46
N ARG A 442 10.70 -7.54 -20.49
CA ARG A 442 11.62 -7.73 -21.63
C ARG A 442 12.87 -6.89 -21.40
N ALA A 443 14.04 -7.53 -21.51
CA ALA A 443 15.32 -6.84 -21.41
C ALA A 443 15.41 -5.70 -22.45
N GLY A 444 15.94 -4.54 -22.05
CA GLY A 444 16.16 -3.38 -22.93
C GLY A 444 14.94 -2.46 -23.08
N GLN A 445 13.80 -2.76 -22.48
CA GLN A 445 12.68 -1.84 -22.41
C GLN A 445 12.75 -0.99 -21.14
N PRO A 446 12.41 0.31 -21.19
CA PRO A 446 12.18 1.09 -19.98
C PRO A 446 11.14 0.38 -19.11
N ALA A 447 11.41 0.27 -17.82
CA ALA A 447 10.52 -0.34 -16.87
C ALA A 447 9.94 0.74 -15.95
N ALA A 448 8.64 0.65 -15.68
CA ALA A 448 8.06 1.32 -14.53
C ALA A 448 8.71 0.73 -13.29
N MET A 449 9.18 1.54 -12.35
CA MET A 449 9.85 1.08 -11.13
C MET A 449 9.30 1.79 -9.91
N HIS A 450 9.31 1.07 -8.79
CA HIS A 450 9.04 1.61 -7.45
C HIS A 450 10.32 1.70 -6.62
N THR A 451 10.39 2.72 -5.76
CA THR A 451 11.27 2.72 -4.58
C THR A 451 10.43 3.23 -3.42
N ASN A 452 9.37 2.50 -3.10
CA ASN A 452 8.33 2.97 -2.21
C ASN A 452 8.58 2.36 -0.82
N PRO A 453 9.29 3.05 0.10
CA PRO A 453 9.40 2.57 1.46
C PRO A 453 8.05 2.71 2.18
N HIS A 454 7.67 1.67 2.89
CA HIS A 454 6.55 1.71 3.84
C HIS A 454 7.16 1.81 5.23
N LEU A 455 7.19 3.04 5.77
CA LEU A 455 7.87 3.34 7.03
C LEU A 455 6.90 3.13 8.20
N TYR A 456 7.22 2.22 9.11
CA TYR A 456 6.43 1.95 10.31
C TYR A 456 7.06 2.65 11.50
N TYR A 457 6.28 3.44 12.22
CA TYR A 457 6.78 4.28 13.31
C TYR A 457 5.81 4.34 14.49
N VAL A 458 6.33 4.68 15.65
CA VAL A 458 5.53 5.05 16.83
C VAL A 458 5.53 6.56 16.93
N ALA A 459 4.34 7.15 16.90
CA ALA A 459 4.17 8.58 17.11
C ALA A 459 4.16 8.91 18.60
N ASP A 460 4.66 10.10 18.94
CA ASP A 460 4.78 10.54 20.34
C ASP A 460 3.45 10.85 21.01
N ASP A 461 2.42 11.10 20.22
CA ASP A 461 1.07 11.36 20.72
C ASP A 461 0.34 10.09 21.14
N GLY A 462 0.97 8.91 20.99
CA GLY A 462 0.39 7.63 21.36
C GLY A 462 -0.79 7.23 20.46
N LYS A 463 -0.74 7.57 19.17
CA LYS A 463 -1.75 7.16 18.19
C LYS A 463 -1.14 6.57 16.93
N SER A 464 -1.94 5.78 16.21
CA SER A 464 -1.60 5.25 14.90
C SER A 464 -2.03 6.27 13.85
N HIS A 465 -1.06 6.68 13.04
CA HIS A 465 -1.25 7.58 11.91
C HIS A 465 -0.98 6.81 10.62
N TYR A 466 -1.84 6.98 9.64
CA TYR A 466 -1.61 6.48 8.29
C TYR A 466 -1.46 7.69 7.40
N THR A 467 -0.27 7.84 6.83
CA THR A 467 0.03 9.00 5.98
C THR A 467 0.56 8.53 4.65
N SER A 468 0.32 9.32 3.61
CA SER A 468 0.99 9.16 2.33
C SER A 468 1.81 10.40 2.03
N SER A 469 2.99 10.21 1.46
CA SER A 469 3.84 11.30 0.99
C SER A 469 4.21 11.05 -0.45
N THR A 470 3.98 12.05 -1.29
CA THR A 470 4.55 12.07 -2.64
C THR A 470 5.91 12.73 -2.55
N ALA A 471 6.93 11.98 -2.93
CA ALA A 471 8.30 12.45 -2.95
C ALA A 471 8.47 13.69 -3.84
N ALA A 472 9.31 14.62 -3.40
CA ALA A 472 9.61 15.84 -4.14
C ALA A 472 11.12 15.95 -4.42
N LEU A 473 11.46 16.53 -5.58
CA LEU A 473 12.82 16.97 -5.88
C LEU A 473 13.10 18.29 -5.15
N THR A 474 13.37 18.27 -3.85
CA THR A 474 13.59 19.53 -3.14
C THR A 474 15.08 19.92 -3.11
N HIS A 475 15.57 20.48 -4.22
CA HIS A 475 16.70 21.45 -4.15
C HIS A 475 16.23 22.80 -3.63
N GLN A 476 14.91 23.01 -3.65
CA GLN A 476 14.25 24.21 -3.15
C GLN A 476 13.77 23.93 -1.72
N PRO A 477 14.32 24.60 -0.68
CA PRO A 477 13.85 24.44 0.70
C PRO A 477 12.36 24.80 0.92
N HIS A 478 11.71 25.40 -0.09
CA HIS A 478 10.33 25.88 -0.08
C HIS A 478 9.36 25.09 -0.99
N ALA A 479 9.80 24.02 -1.65
CA ALA A 479 8.87 23.19 -2.42
C ALA A 479 7.90 22.50 -1.45
N CYS A 480 6.60 22.82 -1.59
CA CYS A 480 5.53 22.28 -0.77
C CYS A 480 5.50 20.74 -0.91
N THR A 481 5.97 20.04 0.12
CA THR A 481 5.61 18.63 0.28
C THR A 481 4.15 18.63 0.71
N LEU A 482 3.26 18.15 -0.16
CA LEU A 482 1.87 17.92 0.21
C LEU A 482 1.82 16.63 1.06
N THR A 483 2.05 16.78 2.36
CA THR A 483 1.72 15.72 3.32
C THR A 483 0.21 15.81 3.56
N CYS A 484 -0.55 14.92 2.95
CA CYS A 484 -1.96 14.78 3.29
C CYS A 484 -2.03 14.06 4.63
N ILE A 485 -2.59 14.71 5.64
CA ILE A 485 -2.89 14.07 6.92
C ILE A 485 -4.40 13.88 6.97
N THR A 486 -4.83 12.62 6.99
CA THR A 486 -6.17 12.27 7.40
C THR A 486 -6.14 11.99 8.89
N GLU A 487 -6.25 13.02 9.74
CA GLU A 487 -6.43 12.81 11.18
C GLU A 487 -7.90 12.43 11.40
N ILE A 488 -8.18 11.16 11.72
CA ILE A 488 -9.52 10.74 12.15
C ILE A 488 -9.58 10.89 13.68
N VAL A 489 -9.74 12.11 14.15
CA VAL A 489 -10.01 12.37 15.57
C VAL A 489 -11.52 12.49 15.76
N ILE A 490 -12.17 11.39 16.16
CA ILE A 490 -13.57 11.41 16.57
C ILE A 490 -13.62 11.63 18.08
N THR A 491 -13.73 12.86 18.54
CA THR A 491 -14.06 13.16 19.95
C THR A 491 -15.56 13.02 20.16
N HIS A 492 -15.96 12.18 21.12
CA HIS A 492 -17.35 12.10 21.57
C HIS A 492 -17.68 13.27 22.50
N GLY A 493 -18.63 14.11 22.09
CA GLY A 493 -19.28 15.11 22.96
C GLY A 493 -19.14 16.54 22.45
N ALA A 494 -20.25 17.07 21.94
CA ALA A 494 -20.44 18.43 21.39
C ALA A 494 -19.67 18.71 20.09
N CYS A 495 -20.41 19.17 19.09
CA CYS A 495 -19.91 19.55 17.77
C CYS A 495 -19.05 20.83 17.88
N ASN A 496 -17.79 20.69 18.29
CA ASN A 496 -16.74 21.65 17.99
C ASN A 496 -15.88 21.02 16.90
N ILE A 497 -16.08 21.47 15.66
CA ILE A 497 -15.22 21.13 14.54
C ILE A 497 -13.86 21.78 14.83
N HIS A 498 -12.90 20.99 15.32
CA HIS A 498 -11.51 21.36 15.15
C HIS A 498 -11.15 21.10 13.69
N THR A 499 -10.95 22.18 12.94
CA THR A 499 -10.41 22.17 11.58
C THR A 499 -9.12 21.34 11.54
N PRO A 500 -9.02 20.29 10.71
CA PRO A 500 -7.71 19.74 10.36
C PRO A 500 -6.89 20.85 9.70
N MET A 501 -5.65 21.04 10.14
CA MET A 501 -4.75 22.03 9.55
C MET A 501 -3.96 21.34 8.43
N CYS A 502 -4.38 21.51 7.18
CA CYS A 502 -3.43 21.45 6.08
C CYS A 502 -2.56 22.69 6.19
N VAL A 503 -1.38 22.57 6.80
CA VAL A 503 -0.39 23.66 6.80
C VAL A 503 0.22 23.71 5.41
N LEU A 504 -0.43 24.44 4.52
CA LEU A 504 0.21 24.99 3.34
C LEU A 504 1.07 26.15 3.87
N THR A 505 2.35 25.91 4.13
CA THR A 505 3.31 26.98 4.46
C THR A 505 3.60 27.76 3.18
N ALA A 506 2.61 28.51 2.70
CA ALA A 506 2.80 29.53 1.68
C ALA A 506 3.46 30.74 2.34
N HIS A 507 4.79 30.80 2.32
CA HIS A 507 5.48 32.06 2.58
C HIS A 507 5.38 32.94 1.33
N HIS A 508 4.85 34.14 1.53
CA HIS A 508 4.56 35.17 0.53
C HIS A 508 5.55 35.23 -0.65
N LEU A 509 5.05 34.93 -1.85
CA LEU A 509 5.52 35.49 -3.10
C LEU A 509 4.82 36.83 -3.32
N PHE A 510 5.33 37.95 -2.81
CA PHE A 510 5.15 39.26 -3.43
C PHE A 510 6.19 40.25 -2.90
N GLY A 511 6.81 40.96 -3.84
CA GLY A 511 7.87 41.94 -3.61
C GLY A 511 7.45 43.14 -2.77
N ALA A 512 8.47 43.89 -2.36
CA ALA A 512 8.44 45.00 -1.44
C ALA A 512 7.32 46.03 -1.66
N SER A 513 6.56 46.33 -0.60
CA SER A 513 6.11 47.68 -0.26
C SER A 513 5.61 47.73 1.18
N LEU A 514 6.05 48.76 1.90
CA LEU A 514 5.67 49.15 3.26
C LEU A 514 4.18 49.00 3.56
N CYS A 515 3.81 48.41 4.71
CA CYS A 515 2.58 48.78 5.40
C CYS A 515 2.61 48.43 6.90
N SER A 516 2.15 49.39 7.68
CA SER A 516 2.20 49.53 9.14
C SER A 516 1.27 48.56 9.89
N CYS A 517 1.71 48.04 11.03
CA CYS A 517 0.89 47.27 11.96
C CYS A 517 -0.22 48.13 12.60
N TRP A 518 -1.47 47.67 12.53
CA TRP A 518 -2.51 48.02 13.50
C TRP A 518 -2.84 46.78 14.33
N HIS A 519 -2.66 46.89 15.64
CA HIS A 519 -3.10 45.89 16.61
C HIS A 519 -4.63 45.96 16.76
N ILE A 520 -5.29 44.80 16.69
CA ILE A 520 -6.61 44.60 17.30
C ILE A 520 -6.43 43.53 18.39
N LEU A 521 -6.68 43.93 19.63
CA LEU A 521 -6.76 43.06 20.81
C LEU A 521 -8.10 42.29 20.80
N PRO A 522 -8.15 41.08 21.39
CA PRO A 522 -9.32 40.22 21.32
C PRO A 522 -10.43 40.65 22.30
N ARG A 523 -11.67 40.36 21.92
CA ARG A 523 -12.76 40.05 22.85
C ARG A 523 -13.03 38.56 22.81
#